data_AF-A0A4R0H689-F1
#
_entry.id   AF-A0A4R0H689-F1
#
_cell.length_a   1.000
_cell.length_b   1.000
_cell.length_c   1.000
_cell.angle_alpha   90.00
_cell.angle_beta   90.00
_cell.angle_gamma   90.00
#
_symmetry.space_group_name_H-M   'P 1'
#
loop_
_entity.id
_entity.type
_entity.pdbx_description
1 polymer ?
#
loop_
_entity_poly.entity_id
_entity_poly.type
_entity_poly.pdbx_seq_one_letter_code
_entity_poly.pdbx_strand_id
1 'polypeptide(L)'
;MPTHEWTDGYGSPRRTWRRVQIIIGLGVLACLSVFAVRYMTGTPGEGTPVLDATSYKTNVDCQVNTVGSQGTVTINGTITGDASSYGVTVDVLDAASQQRIGGQTFEVRDTTTFGGTTPAQAPIGPAGIECKITKVGPAQ
;
A
#
# COMPACT_ATOMS: atom_id res chain seq x y z
N MET A 1 69.58 -19.32 -0.32
CA MET A 1 68.72 -19.60 -1.49
C MET A 1 67.35 -20.01 -0.96
N PRO A 2 66.20 -19.50 -1.45
CA PRO A 2 65.91 -18.46 -2.46
C PRO A 2 65.44 -17.12 -1.79
N THR A 3 65.82 -15.91 -2.21
CA THR A 3 65.35 -15.03 -3.32
C THR A 3 63.86 -14.67 -3.31
N HIS A 4 63.54 -13.42 -2.96
CA HIS A 4 62.64 -12.53 -3.72
C HIS A 4 62.61 -11.09 -3.14
N GLU A 5 63.62 -10.34 -3.54
CA GLU A 5 63.52 -8.97 -4.04
C GLU A 5 62.61 -8.97 -5.32
N TRP A 6 61.81 -7.98 -5.72
CA TRP A 6 61.87 -6.53 -5.60
C TRP A 6 60.44 -5.92 -5.68
N THR A 7 60.27 -4.80 -4.97
CA THR A 7 59.57 -3.54 -5.30
C THR A 7 58.44 -3.54 -6.35
N ASP A 8 57.29 -2.97 -5.98
CA ASP A 8 56.59 -1.99 -6.83
C ASP A 8 55.59 -1.11 -6.05
N GLY A 9 55.84 0.21 -6.10
CA GLY A 9 54.78 1.15 -6.47
C GLY A 9 53.86 1.75 -5.40
N TYR A 10 54.37 2.32 -4.30
CA TYR A 10 53.58 3.32 -3.53
C TYR A 10 53.52 4.66 -4.29
N GLY A 11 52.61 4.75 -5.25
CA GLY A 11 52.27 5.97 -5.99
C GLY A 11 50.77 6.25 -5.94
N SER A 12 50.35 7.18 -5.11
CA SER A 12 48.96 7.63 -4.97
C SER A 12 48.37 8.16 -6.28
N PRO A 13 47.05 8.03 -6.48
CA PRO A 13 46.27 9.19 -6.92
C PRO A 13 45.02 9.38 -6.03
N ARG A 14 45.09 10.37 -5.14
CA ARG A 14 43.95 10.95 -4.37
C ARG A 14 42.82 11.54 -5.25
N ARG A 15 42.83 11.35 -6.57
CA ARG A 15 42.01 12.10 -7.54
C ARG A 15 40.78 11.35 -8.04
N THR A 16 40.78 10.02 -8.02
CA THR A 16 39.70 9.16 -8.53
C THR A 16 38.58 8.97 -7.51
N TRP A 17 38.90 8.93 -6.22
CA TRP A 17 37.93 8.72 -5.14
C TRP A 17 36.88 9.83 -5.02
N ARG A 18 37.29 11.10 -5.21
CA ARG A 18 36.37 12.24 -5.18
C ARG A 18 35.32 12.19 -6.29
N ARG A 19 35.67 11.67 -7.47
CA ARG A 19 34.73 11.55 -8.60
C ARG A 19 33.73 10.43 -8.35
N VAL A 20 34.18 9.30 -7.78
CA VAL A 20 33.30 8.19 -7.41
C VAL A 20 32.30 8.63 -6.33
N GLN A 21 32.73 9.39 -5.32
CA GLN A 21 31.81 9.90 -4.30
C GLN A 21 30.79 10.91 -4.83
N ILE A 22 31.15 11.73 -5.83
CA ILE A 22 30.19 12.64 -6.47
C ILE A 22 29.14 11.85 -7.27
N ILE A 23 29.54 10.80 -7.98
CA ILE A 23 28.61 9.94 -8.73
C ILE A 23 27.67 9.18 -7.79
N ILE A 24 28.21 8.64 -6.69
CA ILE A 24 27.39 7.96 -5.66
C ILE A 24 26.43 8.96 -5.01
N GLY A 25 26.89 10.17 -4.66
CA GLY A 25 26.05 11.21 -4.07
C GLY A 25 24.91 11.64 -5.00
N LEU A 26 25.18 11.83 -6.29
CA LEU A 26 24.16 12.13 -7.30
C LEU A 26 23.16 10.99 -7.48
N GLY A 27 23.63 9.74 -7.48
CA GLY A 27 22.77 8.56 -7.53
C GLY A 27 21.85 8.45 -6.31
N VAL A 28 22.37 8.71 -5.11
CA VAL A 28 21.56 8.68 -3.87
C VAL A 28 20.53 9.82 -3.86
N LEU A 29 20.90 11.03 -4.28
CA LEU A 29 19.96 12.15 -4.37
C LEU A 29 18.86 11.90 -5.42
N ALA A 30 19.21 11.28 -6.55
CA ALA A 30 18.26 10.88 -7.58
C ALA A 30 17.31 9.78 -7.07
N CYS A 31 17.84 8.76 -6.39
CA CYS A 31 17.01 7.71 -5.77
C CYS A 31 16.09 8.27 -4.68
N LEU A 32 16.57 9.17 -3.83
CA LEU A 32 15.77 9.79 -2.77
C LEU A 32 14.66 10.68 -3.34
N SER A 33 14.94 11.43 -4.41
CA SER A 33 13.90 12.23 -5.08
C SER A 33 12.85 11.35 -5.76
N VAL A 34 13.23 10.26 -6.40
CA VAL A 34 12.26 9.27 -6.95
C VAL A 34 11.44 8.61 -5.84
N PHE A 35 12.07 8.23 -4.73
CA PHE A 35 11.37 7.67 -3.57
C PHE A 35 10.40 8.67 -2.94
N ALA A 36 10.83 9.91 -2.73
CA ALA A 36 9.99 10.96 -2.17
C ALA A 36 8.81 11.32 -3.09
N VAL A 37 9.04 11.38 -4.41
CA VAL A 37 7.95 11.57 -5.39
C VAL A 37 6.98 10.39 -5.34
N ARG A 38 7.45 9.14 -5.30
CA ARG A 38 6.60 7.94 -5.15
C ARG A 38 5.84 7.90 -3.82
N TYR A 39 6.40 8.48 -2.76
CA TYR A 39 5.74 8.57 -1.45
C TYR A 39 4.70 9.70 -1.39
N MET A 40 4.93 10.82 -2.08
CA MET A 40 3.98 11.94 -2.13
C MET A 40 2.88 11.75 -3.17
N THR A 41 3.18 11.14 -4.31
CA THR A 41 2.16 10.61 -5.22
C THR A 41 1.76 9.24 -4.70
N GLY A 42 1.02 9.23 -3.59
CA GLY A 42 0.47 8.01 -2.99
C GLY A 42 0.03 7.07 -4.11
N THR A 43 0.66 5.90 -4.16
CA THR A 43 0.26 4.84 -5.07
C THR A 43 -1.24 4.68 -4.89
N PRO A 44 -2.07 4.97 -5.90
CA PRO A 44 -3.46 4.55 -5.84
C PRO A 44 -3.37 3.05 -5.66
N GLY A 45 -3.86 2.55 -4.52
CA GLY A 45 -3.76 1.16 -4.16
C GLY A 45 -4.06 0.30 -5.37
N GLU A 46 -3.03 -0.39 -5.88
CA GLU A 46 -3.16 -1.49 -6.82
C GLU A 46 -3.89 -2.62 -6.08
N GLY A 47 -5.19 -2.42 -6.02
CA GLY A 47 -6.20 -3.32 -5.55
C GLY A 47 -7.41 -3.12 -6.45
N THR A 48 -7.19 -3.00 -7.77
CA THR A 48 -8.25 -3.36 -8.72
C THR A 48 -8.49 -4.84 -8.51
N PRO A 49 -9.62 -5.26 -7.92
CA PRO A 49 -9.91 -6.67 -7.80
C PRO A 49 -10.09 -7.15 -9.25
N VAL A 50 -9.18 -7.98 -9.74
CA VAL A 50 -9.36 -8.57 -11.05
C VAL A 50 -10.51 -9.55 -10.91
N LEU A 51 -11.66 -9.20 -11.46
CA LEU A 51 -12.75 -10.14 -11.67
C LEU A 51 -13.21 -10.09 -13.13
N ASP A 52 -13.40 -11.28 -13.68
CA ASP A 52 -13.80 -11.60 -15.04
C ASP A 52 -14.62 -10.51 -15.75
N ALA A 53 -14.03 -9.97 -16.82
CA ALA A 53 -14.66 -9.37 -18.00
C ALA A 53 -15.77 -8.31 -17.83
N THR A 54 -16.11 -7.90 -16.62
CA THR A 54 -17.18 -6.95 -16.33
C THR A 54 -16.53 -5.65 -15.90
N SER A 55 -16.66 -4.59 -16.69
CA SER A 55 -16.16 -3.28 -16.30
C SER A 55 -16.96 -2.77 -15.11
N TYR A 56 -16.34 -2.75 -13.93
CA TYR A 56 -16.94 -2.14 -12.76
C TYR A 56 -15.98 -1.10 -12.16
N LYS A 57 -16.55 -0.11 -11.50
CA LYS A 57 -15.84 0.90 -10.72
C LYS A 57 -16.29 0.80 -9.28
N THR A 58 -15.33 0.81 -8.38
CA THR A 58 -15.59 0.78 -6.94
C THR A 58 -14.85 1.89 -6.22
N ASN A 59 -15.44 2.35 -5.14
CA ASN A 59 -14.83 3.27 -4.19
C ASN A 59 -15.24 2.82 -2.78
N VAL A 60 -14.33 2.92 -1.82
CA VAL A 60 -14.59 2.63 -0.42
C VAL A 60 -13.90 3.68 0.45
N ASP A 61 -14.66 4.16 1.44
CA ASP A 61 -14.22 5.03 2.51
C ASP A 61 -14.50 4.35 3.84
N CYS A 62 -13.59 4.53 4.79
CA CYS A 62 -13.73 3.96 6.12
C CYS A 62 -13.38 4.93 7.21
N GLN A 63 -14.23 4.92 8.24
CA GLN A 63 -14.10 5.79 9.40
C GLN A 63 -14.00 4.96 10.67
N VAL A 64 -12.94 5.19 11.43
CA VAL A 64 -12.74 4.59 12.75
C VAL A 64 -13.50 5.36 13.79
N ASN A 65 -14.30 4.64 14.57
CA ASN A 65 -14.86 5.10 15.82
C ASN A 65 -14.30 4.22 16.94
N THR A 66 -13.31 4.73 17.66
CA THR A 66 -12.76 4.09 18.87
C THR A 66 -13.49 4.62 20.10
N VAL A 67 -14.12 3.72 20.85
CA VAL A 67 -14.75 4.02 22.13
C VAL A 67 -14.10 3.14 23.20
N GLY A 68 -13.23 3.74 24.01
CA GLY A 68 -12.44 3.01 25.00
C GLY A 68 -11.49 1.99 24.37
N SER A 69 -11.60 0.72 24.76
CA SER A 69 -10.82 -0.40 24.21
C SER A 69 -11.46 -1.09 23.00
N GLN A 70 -12.64 -0.63 22.55
CA GLN A 70 -13.35 -1.20 21.41
C GLN A 70 -13.23 -0.28 20.18
N GLY A 71 -12.76 -0.84 19.07
CA GLY A 71 -12.77 -0.19 17.76
C GLY A 71 -13.98 -0.63 16.95
N THR A 72 -14.73 0.33 16.41
CA THR A 72 -15.74 0.08 15.38
C THR A 72 -15.32 0.83 14.12
N VAL A 73 -15.52 0.22 12.96
CA VAL A 73 -15.21 0.85 11.68
C VAL A 73 -16.48 0.93 10.85
N THR A 74 -16.83 2.14 10.47
CA THR A 74 -17.90 2.42 9.53
C THR A 74 -17.32 2.33 8.14
N ILE A 75 -17.87 1.44 7.32
CA ILE A 75 -17.50 1.23 5.93
C ILE A 75 -18.60 1.85 5.08
N ASN A 76 -18.22 2.72 4.14
CA ASN A 76 -19.12 3.26 3.13
C ASN A 76 -18.47 3.09 1.76
N GLY A 77 -19.23 2.74 0.75
CA GLY A 77 -18.66 2.60 -0.57
C GLY A 77 -19.70 2.65 -1.67
N THR A 78 -19.18 2.75 -2.89
CA THR A 78 -19.98 2.76 -4.11
C THR A 78 -19.46 1.71 -5.06
N ILE A 79 -20.37 1.02 -5.73
CA ILE A 79 -20.07 0.12 -6.84
C ILE A 79 -21.00 0.42 -8.00
N THR A 80 -20.42 0.53 -9.19
CA THR A 80 -21.16 0.71 -10.44
C THR A 80 -20.58 -0.21 -11.50
N GLY A 81 -21.43 -0.88 -12.26
CA GLY A 81 -21.04 -1.68 -13.41
C GLY A 81 -22.25 -2.32 -14.08
N ASP A 82 -21.99 -3.27 -14.96
CA ASP A 82 -23.01 -3.83 -15.87
C ASP A 82 -23.85 -4.98 -15.26
N ALA A 83 -23.51 -5.46 -14.06
CA ALA A 83 -24.25 -6.54 -13.40
C ALA A 83 -25.42 -6.00 -12.57
N SER A 84 -26.50 -6.78 -12.48
CA SER A 84 -27.68 -6.46 -11.67
C SER A 84 -27.45 -6.57 -10.16
N SER A 85 -26.39 -7.27 -9.75
CA SER A 85 -26.04 -7.46 -8.35
C SER A 85 -24.57 -7.76 -8.15
N TYR A 86 -24.00 -7.25 -7.06
CA TYR A 86 -22.60 -7.43 -6.69
C TYR A 86 -22.44 -7.91 -5.25
N GLY A 87 -21.54 -8.85 -5.02
CA GLY A 87 -20.96 -9.15 -3.71
C GLY A 87 -19.62 -8.45 -3.56
N VAL A 88 -19.52 -7.49 -2.63
CA VAL A 88 -18.31 -6.69 -2.38
C VAL A 88 -17.73 -7.04 -1.02
N THR A 89 -16.52 -7.58 -0.99
CA THR A 89 -15.79 -7.83 0.26
C THR A 89 -14.80 -6.71 0.51
N VAL A 90 -14.94 -6.08 1.67
CA VAL A 90 -14.07 -5.03 2.18
C VAL A 90 -13.32 -5.56 3.40
N ASP A 91 -12.00 -5.47 3.35
CA ASP A 91 -11.14 -5.72 4.51
C ASP A 91 -10.67 -4.39 5.10
N VAL A 92 -10.68 -4.33 6.43
CA VAL A 92 -10.14 -3.22 7.22
C VAL A 92 -8.76 -3.64 7.69
N LEU A 93 -7.77 -2.87 7.29
CA LEU A 93 -6.36 -3.08 7.60
C LEU A 93 -5.89 -2.02 8.58
N ASP A 94 -4.98 -2.39 9.49
CA ASP A 94 -4.17 -1.42 10.22
C ASP A 94 -3.17 -0.80 9.25
N ALA A 95 -3.16 0.53 9.11
CA ALA A 95 -2.37 1.20 8.08
C ALA A 95 -0.85 1.04 8.28
N ALA A 96 -0.40 0.87 9.53
CA ALA A 96 1.01 0.74 9.86
C ALA A 96 1.56 -0.66 9.57
N SER A 97 0.82 -1.70 9.96
CA SER A 97 1.24 -3.11 9.83
C SER A 97 0.67 -3.81 8.59
N GLN A 98 -0.31 -3.20 7.92
CA GLN A 98 -1.12 -3.81 6.86
C GLN A 98 -1.83 -5.10 7.31
N GLN A 99 -1.97 -5.28 8.63
CA GLN A 99 -2.64 -6.44 9.20
C GLN A 99 -4.15 -6.25 9.13
N ARG A 100 -4.88 -7.29 8.74
CA ARG A 100 -6.34 -7.29 8.78
C ARG A 100 -6.84 -7.22 10.22
N ILE A 101 -7.57 -6.16 10.54
CA ILE A 101 -8.18 -5.91 11.86
C ILE A 101 -9.70 -6.05 11.83
N GLY A 102 -10.31 -6.14 10.64
CA GLY A 102 -11.74 -6.32 10.46
C GLY A 102 -12.10 -6.54 8.98
N GLY A 103 -13.38 -6.71 8.71
CA GLY A 103 -13.87 -6.79 7.33
C GLY A 103 -15.33 -7.23 7.26
N GLN A 104 -15.95 -7.01 6.11
CA GLN A 104 -17.34 -7.32 5.86
C GLN A 104 -17.58 -7.54 4.38
N THR A 105 -18.52 -8.43 4.06
CA THR A 105 -19.05 -8.59 2.71
C THR A 105 -20.42 -7.92 2.62
N PHE A 106 -20.63 -7.16 1.55
CA PHE A 106 -21.85 -6.46 1.24
C PHE A 106 -22.47 -7.03 -0.03
N GLU A 107 -23.77 -7.31 0.02
CA GLU A 107 -24.56 -7.59 -1.17
C GLU A 107 -25.21 -6.30 -1.64
N VAL A 108 -24.95 -5.94 -2.88
CA VAL A 108 -25.43 -4.71 -3.52
C VAL A 108 -26.38 -5.13 -4.63
N ARG A 109 -27.67 -4.86 -4.42
CA ARG A 109 -28.75 -5.19 -5.36
C ARG A 109 -29.59 -3.95 -5.60
N ASP A 110 -29.89 -3.66 -6.86
CA ASP A 110 -30.75 -2.54 -7.27
C ASP A 110 -30.30 -1.16 -6.75
N THR A 111 -29.03 -1.05 -6.32
CA THR A 111 -28.41 0.16 -5.77
C THR A 111 -26.94 0.21 -6.16
N THR A 112 -26.32 1.38 -5.99
CA THR A 112 -24.90 1.62 -6.26
C THR A 112 -24.09 1.88 -5.00
N THR A 113 -24.71 1.88 -3.84
CA THR A 113 -24.07 2.20 -2.55
C THR A 113 -24.13 1.00 -1.61
N PHE A 114 -23.08 0.80 -0.84
CA PHE A 114 -23.04 -0.16 0.25
C PHE A 114 -22.43 0.49 1.50
N GLY A 115 -22.83 0.01 2.67
CA GLY A 115 -22.24 0.47 3.90
C GLY A 115 -22.71 -0.31 5.11
N GLY A 116 -21.93 -0.22 6.17
CA GLY A 116 -22.20 -0.92 7.42
C GLY A 116 -21.09 -0.68 8.44
N THR A 117 -21.25 -1.27 9.60
CA THR A 117 -20.27 -1.16 10.69
C THR A 117 -19.72 -2.53 11.02
N THR A 118 -18.40 -2.66 11.08
CA THR A 118 -17.72 -3.89 11.50
C THR A 118 -16.89 -3.62 12.75
N PRO A 119 -16.85 -4.55 13.73
CA PRO A 119 -15.89 -4.46 14.81
C PRO A 119 -14.46 -4.55 14.26
N ALA A 120 -13.57 -3.73 14.81
CA ALA A 120 -12.16 -3.72 14.48
C ALA A 120 -11.32 -4.01 15.71
N GLN A 121 -10.28 -4.80 15.52
CA GLN A 121 -9.36 -5.16 16.58
C GLN A 121 -8.52 -3.94 17.00
N ALA A 122 -8.54 -3.64 18.30
CA ALA A 122 -7.78 -2.55 18.92
C ALA A 122 -6.56 -3.10 19.69
N PRO A 123 -5.49 -2.31 19.91
CA PRO A 123 -5.34 -0.91 19.52
C PRO A 123 -5.07 -0.73 18.02
N ILE A 124 -5.67 0.29 17.43
CA ILE A 124 -5.36 0.71 16.06
C ILE A 124 -4.03 1.45 16.10
N GLY A 125 -3.14 1.14 15.16
CA GLY A 125 -1.84 1.77 15.05
C GLY A 125 -1.94 3.28 14.85
N PRO A 126 -0.86 4.03 15.15
CA PRO A 126 -0.87 5.49 15.05
C PRO A 126 -1.09 6.01 13.63
N ALA A 127 -0.91 5.16 12.61
CA ALA A 127 -1.18 5.46 11.21
C ALA A 127 -2.69 5.38 10.84
N GLY A 128 -3.55 4.92 11.75
CA GLY A 128 -4.97 4.74 11.49
C GLY A 128 -5.29 3.42 10.78
N ILE A 129 -6.34 3.43 9.97
CA ILE A 129 -6.80 2.26 9.21
C ILE A 129 -6.76 2.54 7.71
N GLU A 130 -6.78 1.46 6.95
CA GLU A 130 -6.98 1.47 5.51
C GLU A 130 -8.10 0.48 5.16
N CYS A 131 -8.97 0.86 4.23
CA CYS A 131 -9.97 -0.06 3.70
C CYS A 131 -9.63 -0.48 2.29
N LYS A 132 -9.70 -1.79 2.08
CA LYS A 132 -9.36 -2.40 0.81
C LYS A 132 -10.49 -3.30 0.34
N ILE A 133 -10.94 -3.08 -0.89
CA ILE A 133 -11.83 -4.01 -1.56
C ILE A 133 -10.99 -5.19 -2.03
N THR A 134 -11.19 -6.36 -1.44
CA THR A 134 -10.39 -7.56 -1.74
C THR A 134 -11.08 -8.50 -2.71
N LYS A 135 -12.41 -8.42 -2.82
CA LYS A 135 -13.19 -9.20 -3.77
C LYS A 135 -14.44 -8.44 -4.21
N VAL A 136 -14.76 -8.52 -5.49
CA VAL A 136 -16.03 -8.07 -6.06
C VAL A 136 -16.50 -9.17 -6.98
N GLY A 137 -17.71 -9.68 -6.83
CA GLY A 137 -18.25 -10.71 -7.71
C GLY A 137 -19.76 -10.63 -7.87
N PRO A 138 -20.39 -11.57 -8.60
CA PRO A 138 -21.84 -11.69 -8.56
C PRO A 138 -22.28 -11.94 -7.11
N ALA A 139 -23.39 -11.31 -6.69
CA ALA A 139 -24.02 -11.65 -5.42
C ALA A 139 -24.44 -13.14 -5.47
N GLN A 140 -24.09 -13.90 -4.42
CA GLN A 140 -24.38 -15.34 -4.33
C GLN A 140 -25.72 -15.61 -3.66
#